data_AF-A0A7C0YX86-F1
#
_entry.id   AF-A0A7C0YX86-F1
#
_cell.length_a   1.000
_cell.length_b   1.000
_cell.length_c   1.000
_cell.angle_alpha   90.00
_cell.angle_beta   90.00
_cell.angle_gamma   90.00
#
_symmetry.space_group_name_H-M   'P 1'
#
loop_
_entity.id
_entity.type
_entity.pdbx_description
1 polymer ?
#
loop_
_entity_poly.entity_id
_entity_poly.type
_entity_poly.pdbx_seq_one_letter_code
_entity_poly.pdbx_strand_id
1 'polypeptide(L)'
;MRRTTTLLMVALALVAAIAIAVAVGCAGDDNGDDDEGKGTGTLVFTANGEEFVREGFTSKDGWDLVFDHLYITIKSPTAFQVAEDEGKGEKHGGHPHEDIPEGAAHEALIGEFFVDLAAGDGPTELGRVEDAEVGNYNRLNFDVVDATSEAEGLVSDYEGYSIVMIGTATKGHGSKHQVINFNIKLTEQMRYTNCGPNEDAGVVEKGGVGYAEMTFHFDHVFGDIEGEEDLNEFALGFDPLAELADEDGNLDVTQEDLENNMSAGDYLKFMDALRSIGHSGEAHCDYEPL
;
A
#
# COMPACT_ATOMS: atom_id res chain seq x y z
N MET A 1 -24.22 -51.61 -32.02
CA MET A 1 -25.27 -52.19 -32.89
C MET A 1 -26.54 -52.36 -32.06
N ARG A 2 -27.59 -51.57 -32.38
CA ARG A 2 -29.00 -51.63 -31.92
C ARG A 2 -29.31 -51.86 -30.42
N ARG A 3 -29.97 -50.86 -29.81
CA ARG A 3 -31.24 -50.98 -29.03
C ARG A 3 -31.70 -49.57 -28.67
N THR A 4 -32.61 -48.99 -29.46
CA THR A 4 -34.09 -48.98 -29.31
C THR A 4 -34.59 -47.86 -28.39
N THR A 5 -35.19 -46.89 -29.07
CA THR A 5 -36.00 -45.74 -28.68
C THR A 5 -37.34 -46.16 -28.03
N THR A 6 -37.80 -45.41 -27.04
CA THR A 6 -39.21 -45.35 -26.56
C THR A 6 -39.39 -43.96 -25.93
N LEU A 7 -39.90 -42.93 -26.61
CA LEU A 7 -41.29 -42.58 -26.92
C LEU A 7 -42.22 -42.50 -25.70
N LEU A 8 -42.47 -41.28 -25.20
CA LEU A 8 -43.82 -40.85 -24.83
C LEU A 8 -43.94 -39.31 -24.90
N MET A 9 -44.75 -38.85 -25.85
CA MET A 9 -45.33 -37.50 -25.95
C MET A 9 -46.64 -37.43 -25.14
N VAL A 10 -47.17 -36.21 -25.02
CA VAL A 10 -48.57 -35.77 -24.73
C VAL A 10 -48.59 -34.98 -23.41
N ALA A 11 -48.46 -33.66 -23.39
CA ALA A 11 -49.29 -32.57 -23.94
C ALA A 11 -50.33 -32.02 -22.95
N LEU A 12 -50.53 -30.70 -23.10
CA LEU A 12 -51.70 -29.89 -22.79
C LEU A 12 -51.63 -28.99 -21.54
N ALA A 13 -51.49 -27.70 -21.88
CA ALA A 13 -51.80 -26.51 -21.11
C ALA A 13 -53.29 -26.43 -20.70
N LEU A 14 -53.61 -25.71 -19.62
CA LEU A 14 -54.24 -24.38 -19.66
C LEU A 14 -54.66 -23.93 -18.24
N VAL A 15 -54.20 -22.74 -17.86
CA VAL A 15 -54.93 -21.60 -17.24
C VAL A 15 -56.07 -21.89 -16.24
N ALA A 16 -55.90 -21.37 -15.02
CA ALA A 16 -56.97 -20.65 -14.30
C ALA A 16 -56.40 -19.72 -13.22
N ALA A 17 -56.65 -18.42 -13.39
CA ALA A 17 -56.57 -17.41 -12.34
C ALA A 17 -57.65 -17.64 -11.26
N ILE A 18 -57.45 -17.15 -10.03
CA ILE A 18 -58.51 -16.61 -9.15
C ILE A 18 -57.93 -16.01 -7.83
N ALA A 19 -58.44 -14.81 -7.52
CA ALA A 19 -58.71 -14.15 -6.24
C ALA A 19 -57.58 -13.67 -5.28
N ILE A 20 -57.34 -12.35 -5.39
CA ILE A 20 -57.43 -11.31 -4.34
C ILE A 20 -57.89 -11.79 -2.95
N ALA A 21 -57.05 -11.53 -1.94
CA ALA A 21 -57.48 -11.23 -0.58
C ALA A 21 -56.78 -9.95 -0.09
N VAL A 22 -57.56 -8.91 0.11
CA VAL A 22 -57.19 -7.66 0.79
C VAL A 22 -57.21 -7.94 2.29
N ALA A 23 -56.07 -7.74 2.97
CA ALA A 23 -56.02 -7.63 4.41
C ALA A 23 -55.48 -6.24 4.76
N VAL A 24 -56.40 -5.36 5.16
CA VAL A 24 -56.13 -4.11 5.86
C VAL A 24 -55.80 -4.48 7.30
N GLY A 25 -54.56 -4.26 7.72
CA GLY A 25 -54.09 -4.39 9.10
C GLY A 25 -53.64 -3.02 9.62
N CYS A 26 -54.26 -2.58 10.72
CA CYS A 26 -54.14 -1.26 11.31
C CYS A 26 -52.81 -1.01 12.02
N ALA A 27 -52.34 0.23 11.89
CA ALA A 27 -51.80 1.10 12.94
C ALA A 27 -51.09 0.43 14.14
N GLY A 28 -49.75 0.47 14.10
CA GLY A 28 -48.90 0.54 15.28
C GLY A 28 -48.01 1.77 15.13
N ASP A 29 -47.95 2.59 16.18
CA ASP A 29 -47.17 3.82 16.33
C ASP A 29 -45.83 3.77 15.59
N ASP A 30 -45.73 4.56 14.54
CA ASP A 30 -44.47 5.00 13.95
C ASP A 30 -43.94 6.14 14.83
N ASN A 31 -43.50 5.78 16.04
CA ASN A 31 -42.49 6.58 16.71
C ASN A 31 -41.21 6.33 15.92
N GLY A 32 -41.03 7.13 14.87
CA GLY A 32 -39.74 7.35 14.22
C GLY A 32 -38.78 7.86 15.28
N ASP A 33 -38.20 6.91 16.01
CA ASP A 33 -36.86 7.01 16.51
C ASP A 33 -36.01 7.05 15.23
N ASP A 34 -35.79 8.27 14.74
CA ASP A 34 -34.65 8.58 13.89
C ASP A 34 -33.41 8.29 14.75
N ASP A 35 -33.11 6.99 14.92
CA ASP A 35 -31.76 6.54 15.09
C ASP A 35 -31.07 6.95 13.78
N GLU A 36 -30.60 8.21 13.73
CA GLU A 36 -29.47 8.65 12.92
C GLU A 36 -28.22 7.87 13.37
N GLY A 37 -28.35 6.54 13.43
CA GLY A 37 -27.33 5.59 13.75
C GLY A 37 -26.30 5.75 12.66
N LYS A 38 -25.22 6.43 13.02
CA LYS A 38 -23.96 6.50 12.29
C LYS A 38 -23.78 5.16 11.59
N GLY A 39 -23.91 5.17 10.25
CA GLY A 39 -23.76 3.95 9.49
C GLY A 39 -22.33 3.43 9.68
N THR A 40 -22.17 2.11 9.59
CA THR A 40 -20.85 1.50 9.49
C THR A 40 -20.65 0.88 8.12
N GLY A 41 -19.39 0.73 7.72
CA GLY A 41 -18.95 -0.05 6.57
C GLY A 41 -17.58 -0.66 6.87
N THR A 42 -16.95 -1.23 5.84
CA THR A 42 -15.62 -1.82 5.97
C THR A 42 -14.55 -0.85 5.47
N LEU A 43 -13.51 -0.62 6.26
CA LEU A 43 -12.29 0.04 5.79
C LEU A 43 -11.18 -1.01 5.61
N VAL A 44 -10.57 -1.04 4.42
CA VAL A 44 -9.47 -1.96 4.07
C VAL A 44 -8.17 -1.16 3.98
N PHE A 45 -7.12 -1.63 4.65
CA PHE A 45 -5.78 -1.05 4.52
C PHE A 45 -4.99 -1.82 3.48
N THR A 46 -4.35 -1.10 2.56
CA THR A 46 -3.54 -1.68 1.48
C THR A 46 -2.17 -1.02 1.39
N ALA A 47 -1.16 -1.78 0.98
CA ALA A 47 0.18 -1.29 0.66
C ALA A 47 0.47 -1.50 -0.84
N ASN A 48 1.00 -0.48 -1.51
CA ASN A 48 1.19 -0.48 -2.96
C ASN A 48 2.56 0.07 -3.34
N GLY A 49 3.40 -0.72 -4.03
CA GLY A 49 4.63 -0.25 -4.67
C GLY A 49 4.41 0.23 -6.12
N GLU A 50 3.15 0.36 -6.53
CA GLU A 50 2.72 0.71 -7.89
C GLU A 50 3.22 -0.24 -9.00
N GLU A 51 2.91 0.11 -10.25
CA GLU A 51 3.26 -0.72 -11.39
C GLU A 51 4.79 -0.80 -11.58
N PHE A 52 5.56 0.24 -11.27
CA PHE A 52 7.02 0.21 -11.46
C PHE A 52 7.73 -0.83 -10.57
N VAL A 53 7.26 -1.07 -9.34
CA VAL A 53 7.84 -2.16 -8.51
C VAL A 53 7.46 -3.53 -9.07
N ARG A 54 6.26 -3.70 -9.60
CA ARG A 54 5.75 -5.00 -10.10
C ARG A 54 6.22 -5.36 -11.50
N GLU A 55 6.31 -4.37 -12.38
CA GLU A 55 6.64 -4.55 -13.80
C GLU A 55 8.10 -4.19 -14.13
N GLY A 56 8.75 -3.47 -13.22
CA GLY A 56 10.08 -2.89 -13.44
C GLY A 56 10.01 -1.52 -14.13
N PHE A 57 11.14 -0.82 -14.13
CA PHE A 57 11.28 0.50 -14.77
C PHE A 57 12.74 0.80 -15.09
N THR A 58 12.99 1.85 -15.89
CA THR A 58 14.35 2.28 -16.22
C THR A 58 14.75 3.47 -15.36
N SER A 59 15.78 3.29 -14.53
CA SER A 59 16.32 4.35 -13.67
C SER A 59 16.80 5.56 -14.47
N LYS A 60 16.97 6.71 -13.81
CA LYS A 60 17.45 7.96 -14.46
C LYS A 60 18.79 7.84 -15.20
N ASP A 61 19.61 6.88 -14.80
CA ASP A 61 20.92 6.59 -15.38
C ASP A 61 20.90 5.41 -16.35
N GLY A 62 19.72 4.91 -16.71
CA GLY A 62 19.51 3.96 -17.79
C GLY A 62 19.72 2.50 -17.40
N TRP A 63 19.47 2.14 -16.15
CA TRP A 63 19.38 0.73 -15.73
C TRP A 63 17.93 0.28 -15.77
N ASP A 64 17.66 -0.80 -16.47
CA ASP A 64 16.38 -1.51 -16.37
C ASP A 64 16.37 -2.31 -15.08
N LEU A 65 15.51 -1.90 -14.13
CA LEU A 65 15.35 -2.49 -12.81
C LEU A 65 14.12 -3.40 -12.80
N VAL A 66 14.29 -4.62 -12.31
CA VAL A 66 13.20 -5.57 -12.06
C VAL A 66 13.34 -6.08 -10.63
N PHE A 67 12.28 -5.99 -9.85
CA PHE A 67 12.24 -6.52 -8.49
C PHE A 67 11.66 -7.93 -8.51
N ASP A 68 12.41 -8.88 -7.97
CA ASP A 68 11.89 -10.21 -7.65
C ASP A 68 11.05 -10.14 -6.36
N HIS A 69 11.53 -9.33 -5.40
CA HIS A 69 10.83 -9.02 -4.15
C HIS A 69 11.18 -7.61 -3.70
N LEU A 70 10.19 -6.91 -3.12
CA LEU A 70 10.40 -5.64 -2.46
C LEU A 70 9.65 -5.63 -1.14
N TYR A 71 10.35 -6.04 -0.08
CA TYR A 71 9.74 -6.14 1.24
C TYR A 71 9.80 -4.80 1.97
N ILE A 72 8.71 -4.48 2.66
CA ILE A 72 8.63 -3.37 3.61
C ILE A 72 7.88 -3.81 4.88
N THR A 73 8.32 -3.34 6.03
CA THR A 73 7.62 -3.58 7.30
C THR A 73 6.84 -2.34 7.70
N ILE A 74 5.52 -2.45 7.69
CA ILE A 74 4.60 -1.37 8.05
C ILE A 74 4.07 -1.62 9.46
N LYS A 75 4.04 -0.60 10.30
CA LYS A 75 3.53 -0.69 11.67
C LYS A 75 2.44 0.35 11.94
N SER A 76 1.42 -0.12 12.64
CA SER A 76 0.31 0.70 13.15
C SER A 76 -0.33 1.65 12.10
N PRO A 77 -0.65 1.18 10.87
CA PRO A 77 -1.26 2.06 9.89
C PRO A 77 -2.62 2.54 10.43
N THR A 78 -2.80 3.85 10.42
CA THR A 78 -3.97 4.54 10.97
C THR A 78 -4.55 5.48 9.93
N ALA A 79 -5.82 5.28 9.58
CA ALA A 79 -6.56 6.14 8.69
C ALA A 79 -7.48 7.03 9.51
N PHE A 80 -7.62 8.31 9.15
CA PHE A 80 -8.47 9.24 9.88
C PHE A 80 -9.16 10.25 8.97
N GLN A 81 -10.29 10.74 9.45
CA GLN A 81 -11.11 11.71 8.73
C GLN A 81 -10.72 13.13 9.12
N VAL A 82 -10.35 13.97 8.15
CA VAL A 82 -10.14 15.40 8.37
C VAL A 82 -11.18 16.19 7.58
N ALA A 83 -11.97 17.01 8.28
CA ALA A 83 -12.90 17.94 7.64
C ALA A 83 -12.14 18.98 6.81
N GLU A 84 -12.58 19.24 5.58
CA GLU A 84 -11.91 20.17 4.63
C GLU A 84 -11.76 21.60 5.20
N ASP A 85 -12.60 21.96 6.17
CA ASP A 85 -12.71 23.27 6.80
C ASP A 85 -11.82 23.43 8.06
N GLU A 86 -11.38 22.34 8.68
CA GLU A 86 -10.77 22.31 10.02
C GLU A 86 -9.26 22.05 10.01
N GLY A 87 -8.58 22.61 9.01
CA GLY A 87 -7.11 22.67 9.01
C GLY A 87 -6.61 23.39 10.26
N LYS A 88 -6.18 22.59 11.27
CA LYS A 88 -5.50 22.92 12.55
C LYS A 88 -6.35 22.73 13.83
N GLY A 89 -6.86 21.52 14.06
CA GLY A 89 -7.23 21.07 15.40
C GLY A 89 -6.01 20.81 16.30
N GLU A 90 -6.18 20.88 17.63
CA GLU A 90 -5.15 20.50 18.59
C GLU A 90 -4.87 18.98 18.50
N LYS A 91 -3.59 18.61 18.39
CA LYS A 91 -3.10 17.22 18.30
C LYS A 91 -3.08 16.61 19.71
N HIS A 92 -3.61 15.39 19.88
CA HIS A 92 -3.49 14.63 21.14
C HIS A 92 -2.38 13.59 21.05
N GLY A 93 -1.63 13.38 22.14
CA GLY A 93 -0.53 12.41 22.22
C GLY A 93 -0.78 11.31 23.26
N GLY A 94 -0.20 10.12 23.05
CA GLY A 94 -0.13 9.04 24.05
C GLY A 94 -0.67 7.65 23.67
N HIS A 95 -1.04 7.43 22.40
CA HIS A 95 -1.49 6.15 21.84
C HIS A 95 -0.86 5.96 20.45
N PRO A 96 -0.93 4.79 19.77
CA PRO A 96 -0.41 4.58 18.39
C PRO A 96 -1.04 5.50 17.30
N HIS A 97 -1.72 6.55 17.72
CA HIS A 97 -2.50 7.52 16.97
C HIS A 97 -2.01 8.94 17.35
N GLU A 98 -0.70 9.17 17.26
CA GLU A 98 -0.13 10.51 17.39
C GLU A 98 -0.52 11.34 16.16
N ASP A 99 -0.63 12.67 16.33
CA ASP A 99 -0.93 13.64 15.26
C ASP A 99 -2.33 13.59 14.62
N ILE A 100 -3.28 12.89 15.23
CA ILE A 100 -4.69 12.93 14.81
C ILE A 100 -5.41 14.13 15.47
N PRO A 101 -6.19 14.93 14.71
CA PRO A 101 -7.01 16.00 15.29
C PRO A 101 -8.00 15.48 16.34
N GLU A 102 -8.19 16.22 17.43
CA GLU A 102 -9.17 15.86 18.46
C GLU A 102 -10.57 15.62 17.86
N GLY A 103 -11.18 14.48 18.21
CA GLY A 103 -12.53 14.14 17.78
C GLY A 103 -12.64 13.62 16.35
N ALA A 104 -11.55 13.53 15.59
CA ALA A 104 -11.55 12.88 14.28
C ALA A 104 -11.83 11.37 14.41
N ALA A 105 -12.76 10.88 13.60
CA ALA A 105 -12.96 9.45 13.42
C ALA A 105 -11.69 8.84 12.80
N HIS A 106 -11.23 7.73 13.36
CA HIS A 106 -10.02 7.05 12.92
C HIS A 106 -10.17 5.54 13.10
N GLU A 107 -9.52 4.79 12.22
CA GLU A 107 -9.39 3.35 12.31
C GLU A 107 -7.92 2.99 12.17
N ALA A 108 -7.50 1.89 12.77
CA ALA A 108 -6.12 1.44 12.68
C ALA A 108 -6.02 -0.08 12.69
N LEU A 109 -4.96 -0.58 12.06
CA LEU A 109 -4.51 -1.94 12.27
C LEU A 109 -3.48 -1.99 13.38
N ILE A 110 -3.60 -2.98 14.26
CA ILE A 110 -2.63 -3.24 15.32
C ILE A 110 -1.66 -4.32 14.84
N GLY A 111 -0.37 -4.05 14.93
CA GLY A 111 0.68 -5.01 14.60
C GLY A 111 1.73 -4.45 13.66
N GLU A 112 2.59 -5.35 13.21
CA GLU A 112 3.64 -5.14 12.23
C GLU A 112 3.36 -6.06 11.04
N PHE A 113 3.42 -5.50 9.82
CA PHE A 113 3.06 -6.16 8.58
C PHE A 113 4.28 -6.15 7.65
N PHE A 114 4.91 -7.30 7.47
CA PHE A 114 6.02 -7.51 6.54
C PHE A 114 5.45 -7.93 5.18
N VAL A 115 5.46 -7.01 4.21
CA VAL A 115 4.75 -7.18 2.94
C VAL A 115 5.66 -7.08 1.75
N ASP A 116 5.40 -7.91 0.74
CA ASP A 116 6.08 -7.85 -0.55
C ASP A 116 5.30 -6.99 -1.54
N LEU A 117 5.83 -5.80 -1.84
CA LEU A 117 5.20 -4.85 -2.76
C LEU A 117 5.34 -5.27 -4.24
N ALA A 118 6.26 -6.20 -4.55
CA ALA A 118 6.44 -6.73 -5.90
C ALA A 118 5.54 -7.94 -6.19
N ALA A 119 4.87 -8.49 -5.17
CA ALA A 119 3.97 -9.61 -5.33
C ALA A 119 2.58 -9.20 -5.86
N GLY A 120 1.92 -10.12 -6.56
CA GLY A 120 0.54 -9.95 -7.00
C GLY A 120 0.36 -9.05 -8.23
N ASP A 121 -0.88 -8.66 -8.50
CA ASP A 121 -1.30 -7.83 -9.64
C ASP A 121 -1.84 -6.45 -9.21
N GLY A 122 -1.69 -6.08 -7.94
CA GLY A 122 -2.19 -4.83 -7.38
C GLY A 122 -1.77 -4.61 -5.92
N PRO A 123 -2.40 -3.66 -5.22
CA PRO A 123 -2.11 -3.39 -3.82
C PRO A 123 -2.29 -4.63 -2.94
N THR A 124 -1.38 -4.82 -1.99
CA THR A 124 -1.43 -5.90 -1.00
C THR A 124 -2.31 -5.50 0.18
N GLU A 125 -3.31 -6.31 0.51
CA GLU A 125 -4.16 -6.09 1.68
C GLU A 125 -3.41 -6.41 2.98
N LEU A 126 -3.37 -5.45 3.91
CA LEU A 126 -2.80 -5.62 5.25
C LEU A 126 -3.83 -6.13 6.26
N GLY A 127 -5.08 -5.69 6.10
CA GLY A 127 -6.16 -6.01 7.03
C GLY A 127 -7.40 -5.13 6.83
N ARG A 128 -8.43 -5.41 7.64
CA ARG A 128 -9.76 -4.81 7.52
C ARG A 128 -10.33 -4.41 8.87
N VAL A 129 -11.12 -3.35 8.86
CA VAL A 129 -11.97 -2.92 9.97
C VAL A 129 -13.42 -2.94 9.50
N GLU A 130 -14.21 -3.92 9.97
CA GLU A 130 -15.55 -4.23 9.43
C GLU A 130 -16.67 -3.28 9.91
N ASP A 131 -16.44 -2.54 10.99
CA ASP A 131 -17.43 -1.65 11.61
C ASP A 131 -16.94 -0.19 11.65
N ALA A 132 -16.21 0.23 10.61
CA ALA A 132 -15.69 1.59 10.47
C ALA A 132 -16.83 2.62 10.33
N GLU A 133 -16.72 3.78 10.98
CA GLU A 133 -17.70 4.86 10.85
C GLU A 133 -17.78 5.35 9.39
N VAL A 134 -18.99 5.48 8.84
CA VAL A 134 -19.20 6.06 7.51
C VAL A 134 -18.56 7.45 7.43
N GLY A 135 -17.81 7.70 6.37
CA GLY A 135 -17.12 8.96 6.16
C GLY A 135 -15.96 8.85 5.18
N ASN A 136 -15.09 9.87 5.17
CA ASN A 136 -13.95 9.94 4.27
C ASN A 136 -12.64 9.87 5.05
N TYR A 137 -12.01 8.70 5.06
CA TYR A 137 -10.70 8.46 5.67
C TYR A 137 -9.58 8.95 4.74
N ASN A 138 -9.52 10.26 4.56
CA ASN A 138 -8.67 10.96 3.60
C ASN A 138 -7.25 11.26 4.11
N ARG A 139 -6.87 10.74 5.27
CA ARG A 139 -5.51 10.86 5.80
C ARG A 139 -4.99 9.54 6.35
N LEU A 140 -3.68 9.34 6.24
CA LEU A 140 -2.98 8.19 6.81
C LEU A 140 -1.77 8.62 7.62
N ASN A 141 -1.53 7.89 8.71
CA ASN A 141 -0.27 7.83 9.43
C ASN A 141 0.19 6.37 9.47
N PHE A 142 1.47 6.11 9.31
CA PHE A 142 2.05 4.77 9.45
C PHE A 142 3.55 4.87 9.71
N ASP A 143 4.10 3.84 10.35
CA ASP A 143 5.54 3.72 10.58
C ASP A 143 6.13 2.64 9.65
N VAL A 144 7.33 2.87 9.14
CA VAL A 144 8.21 1.86 8.56
C VAL A 144 9.27 1.54 9.60
N VAL A 145 9.35 0.28 10.05
CA VAL A 145 10.18 -0.12 11.19
C VAL A 145 10.99 -1.36 10.86
N ASP A 146 11.99 -1.70 11.67
CA ASP A 146 12.66 -3.00 11.51
C ASP A 146 11.68 -4.14 11.80
N ALA A 147 11.67 -5.18 10.95
CA ALA A 147 10.83 -6.35 11.15
C ALA A 147 11.20 -7.09 12.44
N THR A 148 10.24 -7.28 13.35
CA THR A 148 10.43 -8.16 14.50
C THR A 148 9.95 -9.57 14.20
N SER A 149 10.37 -10.56 14.99
CA SER A 149 9.82 -11.93 14.94
C SER A 149 8.29 -12.03 15.08
N GLU A 150 7.59 -10.95 15.47
CA GLU A 150 6.13 -10.89 15.59
C GLU A 150 5.44 -10.33 14.33
N ALA A 151 6.20 -9.83 13.35
CA ALA A 151 5.65 -9.25 12.12
C ALA A 151 4.92 -10.31 11.29
N GLU A 152 3.69 -9.99 10.89
CA GLU A 152 2.89 -10.82 9.99
C GLU A 152 3.52 -10.86 8.60
N GLY A 153 3.61 -12.04 8.00
CA GLY A 153 4.21 -12.22 6.67
C GLY A 153 5.73 -12.31 6.65
N LEU A 154 6.41 -12.21 7.82
CA LEU A 154 7.88 -12.21 7.89
C LEU A 154 8.50 -13.45 7.24
N VAL A 155 9.47 -13.21 6.37
CA VAL A 155 10.46 -14.19 5.92
C VAL A 155 11.64 -14.15 6.89
N SER A 156 11.92 -15.26 7.58
CA SER A 156 12.83 -15.30 8.74
C SER A 156 14.22 -14.73 8.51
N ASP A 157 14.73 -14.79 7.28
CA ASP A 157 16.06 -14.31 6.92
C ASP A 157 16.14 -12.77 6.90
N TYR A 158 14.99 -12.08 6.99
CA TYR A 158 14.87 -10.63 6.94
C TYR A 158 14.40 -10.00 8.26
N GLU A 159 14.43 -10.74 9.37
CA GLU A 159 14.25 -10.16 10.71
C GLU A 159 15.32 -9.07 10.97
N GLY A 160 14.90 -7.93 11.50
CA GLY A 160 15.76 -6.79 11.81
C GLY A 160 15.98 -5.82 10.66
N TYR A 161 15.31 -6.00 9.51
CA TYR A 161 15.34 -5.05 8.39
C TYR A 161 13.97 -4.42 8.18
N SER A 162 13.96 -3.13 7.83
CA SER A 162 12.75 -2.37 7.55
C SER A 162 12.34 -2.45 6.08
N ILE A 163 13.31 -2.45 5.18
CA ILE A 163 13.13 -2.57 3.74
C ILE A 163 14.15 -3.57 3.19
N VAL A 164 13.71 -4.47 2.30
CA VAL A 164 14.59 -5.39 1.58
C VAL A 164 14.26 -5.37 0.09
N MET A 165 15.23 -5.02 -0.74
CA MET A 165 15.08 -4.93 -2.20
C MET A 165 15.87 -6.06 -2.86
N ILE A 166 15.18 -6.93 -3.58
CA ILE A 166 15.77 -8.09 -4.25
C ILE A 166 15.38 -8.03 -5.72
N GLY A 167 16.36 -8.14 -6.60
CA GLY A 167 16.07 -8.11 -8.03
C GLY A 167 17.28 -8.10 -8.92
N THR A 168 17.06 -7.67 -10.15
CA THR A 168 18.07 -7.57 -11.19
C THR A 168 18.05 -6.19 -11.82
N ALA A 169 19.23 -5.58 -11.96
CA ALA A 169 19.43 -4.36 -12.72
C ALA A 169 20.25 -4.68 -13.97
N THR A 170 19.81 -4.22 -15.14
CA THR A 170 20.54 -4.41 -16.40
C THR A 170 20.81 -3.10 -17.13
N LYS A 171 22.01 -2.94 -17.69
CA LYS A 171 22.36 -1.75 -18.48
C LYS A 171 23.14 -2.13 -19.72
N GLY A 172 22.83 -1.45 -20.81
CA GLY A 172 23.47 -1.64 -22.11
C GLY A 172 23.11 -2.95 -22.83
N HIS A 173 23.67 -3.13 -24.02
CA HIS A 173 23.38 -4.27 -24.90
C HIS A 173 24.66 -4.90 -25.48
N GLY A 174 24.56 -6.17 -25.88
CA GLY A 174 25.65 -6.89 -26.54
C GLY A 174 26.88 -7.05 -25.65
N SER A 175 28.07 -6.69 -26.14
CA SER A 175 29.32 -6.81 -25.38
C SER A 175 29.51 -5.75 -24.29
N LYS A 176 28.54 -4.84 -24.10
CA LYS A 176 28.52 -3.84 -23.02
C LYS A 176 27.35 -4.06 -22.06
N HIS A 177 26.72 -5.23 -22.15
CA HIS A 177 25.62 -5.60 -21.26
C HIS A 177 26.19 -5.90 -19.87
N GLN A 178 25.72 -5.15 -18.88
CA GLN A 178 26.00 -5.38 -17.48
C GLN A 178 24.72 -5.84 -16.81
N VAL A 179 24.86 -6.84 -15.92
CA VAL A 179 23.77 -7.39 -15.12
C VAL A 179 24.26 -7.38 -13.69
N ILE A 180 23.47 -6.78 -12.79
CA ILE A 180 23.70 -6.79 -11.36
C ILE A 180 22.51 -7.47 -10.70
N ASN A 181 22.75 -8.59 -10.01
CA ASN A 181 21.75 -9.15 -9.09
C ASN A 181 21.92 -8.43 -7.75
N PHE A 182 20.86 -7.82 -7.24
CA PHE A 182 20.94 -7.04 -6.00
C PHE A 182 20.08 -7.64 -4.88
N ASN A 183 20.59 -7.52 -3.67
CA ASN A 183 19.96 -7.81 -2.39
C ASN A 183 20.38 -6.70 -1.42
N ILE A 184 19.57 -5.66 -1.31
CA ILE A 184 19.85 -4.47 -0.51
C ILE A 184 18.95 -4.50 0.72
N LYS A 185 19.54 -4.50 1.91
CA LYS A 185 18.83 -4.62 3.19
C LYS A 185 19.02 -3.37 4.04
N LEU A 186 17.93 -2.73 4.41
CA LEU A 186 17.92 -1.44 5.11
C LEU A 186 17.32 -1.58 6.50
N THR A 187 17.79 -0.75 7.42
CA THR A 187 17.29 -0.66 8.81
C THR A 187 16.78 0.75 9.10
N GLU A 188 16.42 1.49 8.04
CA GLU A 188 15.93 2.85 8.16
C GLU A 188 14.51 2.82 8.71
N GLN A 189 14.31 3.47 9.85
CA GLN A 189 13.01 3.55 10.50
C GLN A 189 12.43 4.94 10.30
N MET A 190 11.19 4.98 9.83
CA MET A 190 10.56 6.18 9.31
C MET A 190 9.13 6.29 9.82
N ARG A 191 8.73 7.48 10.21
CA ARG A 191 7.33 7.79 10.52
C ARG A 191 6.77 8.68 9.44
N TYR A 192 5.66 8.23 8.86
CA TYR A 192 4.88 8.97 7.89
C TYR A 192 3.61 9.46 8.53
N THR A 193 3.36 10.77 8.44
CA THR A 193 2.16 11.40 8.98
C THR A 193 1.49 12.27 7.94
N ASN A 194 0.19 12.52 8.13
CA ASN A 194 -0.58 13.46 7.32
C ASN A 194 -0.48 13.18 5.80
N CYS A 195 -0.36 11.91 5.43
CA CYS A 195 -0.41 11.48 4.03
C CYS A 195 -1.80 11.78 3.46
N GLY A 196 -1.91 12.34 2.26
CA GLY A 196 -3.19 12.69 1.65
C GLY A 196 -3.52 14.20 1.66
N PRO A 197 -4.69 14.61 1.12
CA PRO A 197 -5.76 13.76 0.63
C PRO A 197 -5.44 13.11 -0.72
N ASN A 198 -5.92 11.88 -0.91
CA ASN A 198 -5.91 11.18 -2.18
C ASN A 198 -7.36 11.06 -2.72
N GLU A 199 -7.86 12.10 -3.39
CA GLU A 199 -9.19 12.12 -4.03
C GLU A 199 -10.31 11.41 -3.21
N ASP A 200 -10.93 10.37 -3.79
CA ASP A 200 -12.00 9.54 -3.21
C ASP A 200 -11.46 8.35 -2.36
N ALA A 201 -10.15 8.29 -2.08
CA ALA A 201 -9.57 7.25 -1.25
C ALA A 201 -10.12 7.33 0.18
N GLY A 202 -10.41 6.16 0.77
CA GLY A 202 -10.92 6.06 2.12
C GLY A 202 -12.41 6.38 2.30
N VAL A 203 -13.19 6.59 1.23
CA VAL A 203 -14.64 6.80 1.36
C VAL A 203 -15.34 5.49 1.76
N VAL A 204 -15.91 5.48 2.97
CA VAL A 204 -16.70 4.36 3.52
C VAL A 204 -18.17 4.75 3.49
N GLU A 205 -18.95 4.13 2.60
CA GLU A 205 -20.41 4.22 2.59
C GLU A 205 -21.06 3.21 3.54
N LYS A 206 -22.34 3.39 3.89
CA LYS A 206 -23.06 2.45 4.77
C LYS A 206 -23.15 1.06 4.14
N GLY A 207 -22.50 0.09 4.77
CA GLY A 207 -22.34 -1.28 4.26
C GLY A 207 -21.45 -1.40 3.03
N GLY A 208 -20.77 -0.31 2.65
CA GLY A 208 -19.79 -0.24 1.57
C GLY A 208 -18.39 -0.58 2.05
N VAL A 209 -17.43 -0.51 1.12
CA VAL A 209 -16.01 -0.76 1.37
C VAL A 209 -15.22 0.46 0.93
N GLY A 210 -14.43 1.03 1.85
CA GLY A 210 -13.42 2.05 1.56
C GLY A 210 -12.01 1.47 1.61
N TYR A 211 -11.07 2.12 0.94
CA TYR A 211 -9.67 1.69 0.87
C TYR A 211 -8.74 2.81 1.36
N ALA A 212 -7.97 2.49 2.38
CA ALA A 212 -6.89 3.29 2.94
C ALA A 212 -5.56 2.78 2.36
N GLU A 213 -5.13 3.37 1.24
CA GLU A 213 -3.93 2.94 0.54
C GLU A 213 -2.69 3.73 0.97
N MET A 214 -1.67 2.99 1.41
CA MET A 214 -0.29 3.44 1.55
C MET A 214 0.46 3.11 0.27
N THR A 215 1.06 4.12 -0.33
CA THR A 215 1.79 3.98 -1.59
C THR A 215 3.27 4.27 -1.36
N PHE A 216 4.16 3.54 -2.04
CA PHE A 216 5.61 3.66 -1.88
C PHE A 216 6.29 3.93 -3.22
N HIS A 217 6.73 5.18 -3.40
CA HIS A 217 7.29 5.76 -4.63
C HIS A 217 8.80 5.50 -4.72
N PHE A 218 9.21 4.32 -5.21
CA PHE A 218 10.63 3.93 -5.32
C PHE A 218 11.36 4.57 -6.50
N ASP A 219 10.63 5.14 -7.44
CA ASP A 219 11.13 6.07 -8.45
C ASP A 219 11.78 7.32 -7.81
N HIS A 220 11.43 7.69 -6.57
CA HIS A 220 12.20 8.70 -5.82
C HIS A 220 13.66 8.29 -5.60
N VAL A 221 13.92 7.00 -5.37
CA VAL A 221 15.28 6.49 -5.08
C VAL A 221 16.08 6.39 -6.36
N PHE A 222 15.50 5.78 -7.39
CA PHE A 222 16.23 5.41 -8.61
C PHE A 222 16.02 6.39 -9.76
N GLY A 223 15.03 7.28 -9.66
CA GLY A 223 14.57 8.15 -10.74
C GLY A 223 13.92 7.35 -11.86
N ASP A 224 13.38 8.03 -12.84
CA ASP A 224 12.82 7.42 -14.05
C ASP A 224 13.35 8.15 -15.26
N ILE A 225 13.95 7.43 -16.21
CA ILE A 225 14.45 8.03 -17.45
C ILE A 225 13.35 8.70 -18.28
N GLU A 226 12.09 8.26 -18.12
CA GLU A 226 10.91 8.83 -18.77
C GLU A 226 10.20 9.88 -17.89
N GLY A 227 10.59 9.99 -16.63
CA GLY A 227 9.99 10.87 -15.62
C GLY A 227 10.39 12.34 -15.73
N GLU A 228 9.83 13.15 -14.82
CA GLU A 228 10.10 14.59 -14.76
C GLU A 228 11.54 14.93 -14.31
N GLU A 229 12.02 16.12 -14.67
CA GLU A 229 13.39 16.54 -14.36
C GLU A 229 13.61 16.71 -12.85
N ASP A 230 12.58 17.13 -12.10
CA ASP A 230 12.65 17.36 -10.66
C ASP A 230 12.71 16.05 -9.86
N LEU A 231 11.91 15.03 -10.24
CA LEU A 231 12.05 13.66 -9.73
C LEU A 231 13.51 13.18 -9.85
N ASN A 232 14.07 13.34 -11.04
CA ASN A 232 15.42 12.88 -11.35
C ASN A 232 16.54 13.71 -10.70
N GLU A 233 16.28 14.97 -10.33
CA GLU A 233 17.26 15.81 -9.64
C GLU A 233 17.63 15.21 -8.27
N PHE A 234 16.62 14.76 -7.53
CA PHE A 234 16.77 14.26 -6.16
C PHE A 234 17.01 12.74 -6.08
N ALA A 235 16.73 11.99 -7.13
CA ALA A 235 17.03 10.57 -7.20
C ALA A 235 18.53 10.25 -7.27
N LEU A 236 18.93 9.16 -6.62
CA LEU A 236 20.29 8.60 -6.70
C LEU A 236 20.59 8.09 -8.10
N GLY A 237 19.69 7.26 -8.65
CA GLY A 237 20.01 6.37 -9.75
C GLY A 237 20.53 5.01 -9.25
N PHE A 238 20.93 4.14 -10.16
CA PHE A 238 21.47 2.81 -9.83
C PHE A 238 22.99 2.71 -10.04
N ASP A 239 23.63 3.62 -10.78
CA ASP A 239 25.08 3.64 -11.01
C ASP A 239 25.89 3.56 -9.69
N PRO A 240 25.61 4.38 -8.64
CA PRO A 240 26.38 4.30 -7.39
C PRO A 240 26.28 2.95 -6.68
N LEU A 241 25.15 2.25 -6.82
CA LEU A 241 24.96 0.91 -6.26
C LEU A 241 25.67 -0.15 -7.11
N ALA A 242 25.60 -0.02 -8.43
CA ALA A 242 26.27 -0.93 -9.36
C ALA A 242 27.81 -0.92 -9.19
N GLU A 243 28.40 0.20 -8.77
CA GLU A 243 29.83 0.30 -8.45
C GLU A 243 30.26 -0.52 -7.24
N LEU A 244 29.32 -0.89 -6.36
CA LEU A 244 29.56 -1.72 -5.17
C LEU A 244 29.43 -3.21 -5.44
N ALA A 245 28.92 -3.61 -6.60
CA ALA A 245 28.77 -5.02 -6.95
C ALA A 245 30.14 -5.71 -7.06
N ASP A 246 30.17 -7.00 -6.73
CA ASP A 246 31.37 -7.83 -6.84
C ASP A 246 31.75 -8.13 -8.30
N GLU A 247 32.86 -8.84 -8.49
CA GLU A 247 33.36 -9.21 -9.82
C GLU A 247 32.43 -10.15 -10.61
N ASP A 248 31.52 -10.82 -9.92
CA ASP A 248 30.52 -11.73 -10.47
C ASP A 248 29.17 -11.01 -10.75
N GLY A 249 29.07 -9.72 -10.44
CA GLY A 249 27.86 -8.92 -10.64
C GLY A 249 26.81 -9.10 -9.55
N ASN A 250 27.21 -9.44 -8.33
CA ASN A 250 26.31 -9.53 -7.19
C ASN A 250 26.51 -8.34 -6.25
N LEU A 251 25.41 -7.70 -5.88
CA LEU A 251 25.33 -6.64 -4.88
C LEU A 251 24.53 -7.17 -3.69
N ASP A 252 25.21 -7.68 -2.67
CA ASP A 252 24.58 -8.12 -1.42
C ASP A 252 25.10 -7.25 -0.27
N VAL A 253 24.29 -6.26 0.13
CA VAL A 253 24.73 -5.18 1.02
C VAL A 253 23.67 -4.83 2.05
N THR A 254 24.15 -4.42 3.22
CA THR A 254 23.34 -3.79 4.27
C THR A 254 23.43 -2.27 4.20
N GLN A 255 22.55 -1.55 4.91
CA GLN A 255 22.67 -0.09 5.07
C GLN A 255 24.04 0.33 5.66
N GLU A 256 24.60 -0.45 6.59
CA GLU A 256 25.97 -0.22 7.10
C GLU A 256 27.02 -0.37 6.00
N ASP A 257 26.88 -1.36 5.10
CA ASP A 257 27.78 -1.49 3.96
C ASP A 257 27.66 -0.32 3.00
N LEU A 258 26.43 0.17 2.75
CA LEU A 258 26.20 1.36 1.93
C LEU A 258 26.88 2.59 2.54
N GLU A 259 26.68 2.85 3.83
CA GLU A 259 27.30 3.98 4.54
C GLU A 259 28.83 3.94 4.46
N ASN A 260 29.41 2.74 4.59
CA ASN A 260 30.86 2.56 4.63
C ASN A 260 31.53 2.58 3.24
N ASN A 261 30.82 2.17 2.18
CA ASN A 261 31.43 1.96 0.87
C ASN A 261 30.98 2.98 -0.19
N MET A 262 29.86 3.66 -0.02
CA MET A 262 29.45 4.76 -0.90
C MET A 262 30.24 6.04 -0.59
N SER A 263 30.23 6.98 -1.54
CA SER A 263 30.62 8.35 -1.20
C SER A 263 29.61 8.94 -0.21
N ALA A 264 30.07 9.80 0.71
CA ALA A 264 29.17 10.43 1.68
C ALA A 264 28.03 11.22 1.03
N GLY A 265 28.26 11.78 -0.17
CA GLY A 265 27.22 12.49 -0.92
C GLY A 265 26.17 11.54 -1.48
N ASP A 266 26.58 10.40 -2.02
CA ASP A 266 25.67 9.41 -2.59
C ASP A 266 24.87 8.69 -1.51
N TYR A 267 25.49 8.36 -0.36
CA TYR A 267 24.77 7.78 0.77
C TYR A 267 23.71 8.74 1.33
N LEU A 268 24.06 10.01 1.54
CA LEU A 268 23.08 11.01 1.99
C LEU A 268 21.93 11.16 0.99
N LYS A 269 22.25 11.19 -0.32
CA LYS A 269 21.23 11.28 -1.37
C LYS A 269 20.32 10.05 -1.38
N PHE A 270 20.88 8.85 -1.22
CA PHE A 270 20.12 7.61 -1.09
C PHE A 270 19.16 7.67 0.10
N MET A 271 19.65 8.05 1.28
CA MET A 271 18.83 8.13 2.49
C MET A 271 17.75 9.21 2.39
N ASP A 272 18.06 10.38 1.83
CA ASP A 272 17.08 11.46 1.65
C ASP A 272 15.97 11.05 0.68
N ALA A 273 16.32 10.40 -0.44
CA ALA A 273 15.35 9.87 -1.39
C ALA A 273 14.52 8.71 -0.82
N LEU A 274 15.14 7.81 -0.04
CA LEU A 274 14.44 6.72 0.63
C LEU A 274 13.40 7.25 1.62
N ARG A 275 13.70 8.34 2.33
CA ARG A 275 12.78 8.92 3.30
C ARG A 275 11.57 9.58 2.66
N SER A 276 11.64 9.95 1.38
CA SER A 276 10.52 10.58 0.67
C SER A 276 9.55 9.59 0.03
N ILE A 277 9.75 8.27 0.11
CA ILE A 277 8.93 7.30 -0.64
C ILE A 277 7.49 7.15 -0.13
N GLY A 278 7.17 7.54 1.11
CA GLY A 278 5.86 7.31 1.71
C GLY A 278 4.77 8.27 1.22
N HIS A 279 3.69 7.70 0.68
CA HIS A 279 2.56 8.42 0.07
C HIS A 279 1.20 7.82 0.46
N SER A 280 0.13 8.55 0.16
CA SER A 280 -1.20 7.99 -0.11
C SER A 280 -1.62 8.33 -1.54
N GLY A 281 -1.64 7.34 -2.43
CA GLY A 281 -1.68 7.61 -3.88
C GLY A 281 -0.51 8.48 -4.30
N GLU A 282 -0.79 9.65 -4.88
CA GLU A 282 0.21 10.66 -5.27
C GLU A 282 0.52 11.69 -4.18
N ALA A 283 -0.24 11.69 -3.07
CA ALA A 283 -0.07 12.69 -2.03
C ALA A 283 1.05 12.28 -1.06
N HIS A 284 2.13 13.08 -1.03
CA HIS A 284 3.24 12.90 -0.09
C HIS A 284 2.77 12.90 1.37
N CYS A 285 3.48 12.13 2.18
CA CYS A 285 3.43 12.22 3.62
C CYS A 285 4.43 13.26 4.16
N ASP A 286 4.13 13.83 5.32
CA ASP A 286 5.16 14.40 6.18
C ASP A 286 6.00 13.26 6.76
N TYR A 287 7.32 13.45 6.85
CA TYR A 287 8.25 12.43 7.35
C TYR A 287 9.02 12.92 8.59
N GLU A 288 9.22 12.02 9.55
CA GLU A 288 10.18 12.17 10.63
C GLU A 288 10.94 10.86 10.94
N PRO A 289 12.24 10.93 11.31
CA PRO A 289 12.97 9.74 11.77
C PRO A 289 12.43 9.26 13.12
N LEU A 290 12.41 7.93 13.32
CA LEU A 290 12.00 7.26 14.56
C LEU A 290 13.12 7.16 15.61
#